data_AF-C1BWS1-F1
#
_entry.id   AF-C1BWS1-F1
#
_cell.length_a   1.000
_cell.length_b   1.000
_cell.length_c   1.000
_cell.angle_alpha   90.00
_cell.angle_beta   90.00
_cell.angle_gamma   90.00
#
_symmetry.space_group_name_H-M   'P 1'
#
loop_
_entity.id
_entity.type
_entity.pdbx_description
1 polymer ?
#
loop_
_entity_poly.entity_id
_entity_poly.type
_entity_poly.pdbx_seq_one_letter_code
_entity_poly.pdbx_strand_id
1 'polypeptide(L)'
;MRRLGSVQQKIPCVFLTEVKEEQSRKRESQQFQVVATENVNPIVLESNINSALATEKLDGTCCYVSMYKEQPYLWARLDRKPTKQARKRFKRHQCSYRSGKGFAWDVEEDFKTVPETWVPALRVEHQNGQPVPDEHGHIPGFKVYLSNAPNNPAPSCTTKFL
;
A
#
# COMPACT_ATOMS: atom_id res chain seq x y z
N MET A 1 20.71 -4.38 17.94
CA MET A 1 19.64 -3.63 17.25
C MET A 1 18.48 -4.58 16.99
N ARG A 2 17.28 -4.29 17.52
CA ARG A 2 16.07 -5.04 17.12
C ARG A 2 15.83 -4.76 15.63
N ARG A 3 15.58 -5.81 14.82
CA ARG A 3 15.22 -5.63 13.41
C ARG A 3 13.97 -4.74 13.34
N LEU A 4 14.10 -3.58 12.71
CA LEU A 4 12.96 -2.73 12.38
C LEU A 4 12.16 -3.47 11.30
N GLY A 5 10.86 -3.67 11.54
CA GLY A 5 9.99 -4.35 10.58
C GLY A 5 9.88 -3.56 9.28
N SER A 6 9.73 -4.25 8.15
CA SER A 6 9.43 -3.60 6.89
C SER A 6 7.98 -3.07 6.88
N VAL A 7 7.72 -2.02 6.08
CA VAL A 7 6.37 -1.46 5.90
C VAL A 7 5.46 -2.53 5.27
N GLN A 8 4.61 -3.16 6.09
CA GLN A 8 3.68 -4.19 5.63
C GLN A 8 2.35 -3.63 5.13
N GLN A 9 2.04 -2.37 5.44
CA GLN A 9 0.80 -1.71 5.05
C GLN A 9 0.98 -0.20 4.96
N LYS A 10 0.04 0.48 4.30
CA LYS A 10 0.00 1.93 4.31
C LYS A 10 -0.35 2.39 5.74
N ILE A 11 0.48 3.24 6.31
CA ILE A 11 0.23 3.82 7.64
C ILE A 11 -0.75 5.00 7.44
N PRO A 12 -1.70 5.22 8.38
CA PRO A 12 -2.49 6.46 8.41
C PRO A 12 -1.60 7.70 8.36
N CYS A 13 -2.13 8.82 7.87
CA CYS A 13 -1.43 10.09 7.94
C CYS A 13 -1.08 10.42 9.40
N VAL A 14 0.19 10.80 9.63
CA VAL A 14 0.71 11.16 10.97
C VAL A 14 -0.05 12.35 11.55
N PHE A 15 -0.41 13.31 10.70
CA PHE A 15 -1.17 14.49 11.09
C PHE A 15 -2.62 14.38 10.59
N LEU A 16 -3.55 14.96 11.36
CA LEU A 16 -4.93 15.10 10.93
C LEU A 16 -5.00 15.99 9.69
N THR A 17 -5.92 15.67 8.79
CA THR A 17 -6.18 16.47 7.59
C THR A 17 -7.43 17.31 7.75
N GLU A 18 -7.35 18.57 7.33
CA GLU A 18 -8.47 19.50 7.27
C GLU A 18 -8.79 19.82 5.79
N VAL A 19 -10.07 20.04 5.51
CA VAL A 19 -10.53 20.58 4.22
C VAL A 19 -10.88 22.04 4.42
N LYS A 20 -10.16 22.92 3.72
CA LYS A 20 -10.40 24.36 3.69
C LYS A 20 -11.13 24.70 2.41
N GLU A 21 -12.22 25.46 2.49
CA GLU A 21 -12.99 25.94 1.32
C GLU A 21 -12.26 27.12 0.66
N GLU A 22 -11.04 26.87 0.20
CA GLU A 22 -10.17 27.82 -0.49
C GLU A 22 -9.59 27.20 -1.77
N GLN A 23 -9.28 28.03 -2.75
CA GLN A 23 -8.75 27.59 -4.04
C GLN A 23 -7.44 26.78 -3.87
N SER A 24 -7.43 25.56 -4.41
CA SER A 24 -6.26 24.69 -4.33
C SER A 24 -5.07 25.25 -5.08
N ARG A 25 -3.91 25.34 -4.41
CA ARG A 25 -2.63 25.72 -5.02
C ARG A 25 -2.07 24.71 -6.00
N LYS A 26 -2.55 23.45 -5.95
CA LYS A 26 -2.05 22.34 -6.80
C LYS A 26 -2.94 22.08 -8.02
N ARG A 27 -4.21 22.52 -8.00
CA ARG A 27 -5.20 22.19 -9.03
C ARG A 27 -6.14 23.38 -9.25
N GLU A 28 -6.06 24.00 -10.42
CA GLU A 28 -6.84 25.20 -10.78
C GLU A 28 -8.35 25.01 -10.72
N SER A 29 -8.88 23.81 -10.99
CA SER A 29 -10.32 23.55 -10.97
C SER A 29 -10.85 23.02 -9.62
N GLN A 30 -10.08 23.13 -8.53
CA GLN A 30 -10.48 22.61 -7.22
C GLN A 30 -10.66 23.75 -6.22
N GLN A 31 -11.92 23.99 -5.82
CA GLN A 31 -12.34 25.09 -4.93
C GLN A 31 -12.08 24.84 -3.42
N PHE A 32 -11.40 23.75 -3.08
CA PHE A 32 -11.04 23.40 -1.71
C PHE A 32 -9.59 22.93 -1.64
N GLN A 33 -8.95 23.11 -0.49
CA GLN A 33 -7.60 22.63 -0.21
C GLN A 33 -7.65 21.58 0.92
N VAL A 34 -7.00 20.44 0.69
CA VAL A 34 -6.75 19.46 1.76
C VAL A 34 -5.37 19.72 2.33
N VAL A 35 -5.30 20.08 3.61
CA VAL A 35 -4.05 20.41 4.31
C VAL A 35 -3.81 19.47 5.49
N ALA A 36 -2.55 19.21 5.79
CA ALA A 36 -2.18 18.61 7.08
C ALA A 36 -2.22 19.71 8.16
N THR A 37 -2.82 19.40 9.30
CA THR A 37 -2.85 20.26 10.48
C THR A 37 -1.60 20.02 11.34
N GLU A 38 -1.42 20.83 12.38
CA GLU A 38 -0.41 20.62 13.42
C GLU A 38 -0.79 19.51 14.42
N ASN A 39 -2.02 19.02 14.37
CA ASN A 39 -2.53 18.00 15.28
C ASN A 39 -2.12 16.60 14.82
N VAL A 40 -1.45 15.86 15.70
CA VAL A 40 -1.11 14.45 15.48
C VAL A 40 -2.40 13.61 15.47
N ASN A 41 -2.48 12.68 14.54
CA ASN A 41 -3.57 11.72 14.49
C ASN A 41 -3.49 10.78 15.71
N PRO A 42 -4.54 10.71 16.57
CA PRO A 42 -4.52 9.87 17.76
C PRO A 42 -4.19 8.39 17.49
N ILE A 43 -4.62 7.86 16.33
CA ILE A 43 -4.35 6.48 15.89
C ILE A 43 -2.84 6.21 15.76
N VAL A 44 -2.06 7.25 15.46
CA VAL A 44 -0.62 7.13 15.24
C VAL A 44 0.16 7.13 16.56
N LEU A 45 -0.41 7.63 17.66
CA LEU A 45 0.20 7.52 18.99
C LEU A 45 0.34 6.05 19.43
N GLU A 46 -0.65 5.22 19.09
CA GLU A 46 -0.62 3.77 19.33
C GLU A 46 0.48 3.06 18.54
N SER A 47 0.97 3.68 17.46
CA SER A 47 2.07 3.15 16.64
C SER A 47 3.46 3.51 17.16
N ASN A 48 3.56 4.08 18.37
CA ASN A 48 4.81 4.49 19.01
C ASN A 48 5.64 5.47 18.14
N ILE A 49 4.94 6.42 17.52
CA ILE A 49 5.55 7.42 16.62
C ILE A 49 6.63 8.26 17.31
N ASN A 50 6.54 8.45 18.62
CA ASN A 50 7.52 9.20 19.41
C ASN A 50 8.91 8.56 19.42
N SER A 51 9.01 7.27 19.15
CA SER A 51 10.30 6.57 18.99
C SER A 51 10.65 6.29 17.53
N ALA A 52 9.90 6.84 16.56
CA ALA A 52 10.19 6.63 15.16
C ALA A 52 11.46 7.38 14.76
N LEU A 53 12.26 6.76 13.89
CA LEU A 53 13.43 7.39 13.30
C LEU A 53 13.05 7.97 11.94
N ALA A 54 13.33 9.26 11.73
CA ALA A 54 13.14 9.87 10.44
C ALA A 54 14.24 9.39 9.48
N THR A 55 13.85 8.77 8.37
CA THR A 55 14.76 8.29 7.34
C THR A 55 14.44 8.97 6.00
N GLU A 56 15.44 9.05 5.12
CA GLU A 56 15.26 9.64 3.78
C GLU A 56 14.30 8.78 2.93
N LYS A 57 13.30 9.43 2.31
CA LYS A 57 12.44 8.75 1.35
C LYS A 57 13.17 8.59 0.01
N LEU A 58 13.73 7.42 -0.22
CA LEU A 58 14.22 7.03 -1.54
C LEU A 58 13.06 6.73 -2.50
N ASP A 59 13.16 7.24 -3.72
CA ASP A 59 12.19 7.01 -4.79
C ASP A 59 12.58 5.78 -5.62
N GLY A 60 12.16 4.62 -5.15
CA GLY A 60 12.47 3.34 -5.75
C GLY A 60 11.39 2.30 -5.46
N THR A 61 11.61 1.10 -5.96
CA THR A 61 10.70 -0.04 -5.77
C THR A 61 10.94 -0.67 -4.40
N CYS A 62 9.88 -0.87 -3.63
CA CYS A 62 9.96 -1.56 -2.33
C CYS A 62 10.26 -3.04 -2.53
N CYS A 63 11.27 -3.55 -1.83
CA CYS A 63 11.68 -4.94 -1.90
C CYS A 63 12.40 -5.42 -0.63
N TYR A 64 12.55 -6.73 -0.53
CA TYR A 64 13.37 -7.40 0.48
C TYR A 64 14.02 -8.66 -0.09
N VAL A 65 15.07 -9.15 0.58
CA VAL A 65 15.67 -10.45 0.29
C VAL A 65 15.25 -11.44 1.37
N SER A 66 14.75 -12.60 0.97
CA SER A 66 14.41 -13.68 1.90
C SER A 66 14.65 -15.03 1.25
N MET A 67 14.84 -16.05 2.08
CA MET A 67 15.03 -17.42 1.63
C MET A 67 13.76 -17.97 1.02
N TYR A 68 13.87 -18.57 -0.16
CA TYR A 68 12.83 -19.30 -0.85
C TYR A 68 13.48 -20.47 -1.58
N LYS A 69 12.96 -21.69 -1.42
CA LYS A 69 13.60 -22.91 -1.96
C LYS A 69 15.11 -22.98 -1.65
N GLU A 70 15.46 -22.72 -0.38
CA GLU A 70 16.84 -22.80 0.15
C GLU A 70 17.85 -21.84 -0.51
N GLN A 71 17.39 -20.86 -1.29
CA GLN A 71 18.25 -19.83 -1.88
C GLN A 71 17.70 -18.43 -1.55
N PRO A 72 18.56 -17.40 -1.53
CA PRO A 72 18.11 -16.03 -1.35
C PRO A 72 17.44 -15.52 -2.63
N TYR A 73 16.22 -15.02 -2.49
CA TYR A 73 15.49 -14.40 -3.60
C TYR A 73 15.14 -12.95 -3.30
N LEU A 74 15.10 -12.14 -4.36
CA LEU A 74 14.58 -10.79 -4.31
C LEU A 74 13.05 -10.82 -4.41
N TRP A 75 12.38 -10.20 -3.45
CA TRP A 75 10.94 -10.01 -3.43
C TRP A 75 10.66 -8.55 -3.67
N ALA A 76 9.96 -8.21 -4.76
CA ALA A 76 9.54 -6.84 -5.03
C ALA A 76 8.04 -6.69 -4.82
N ARG A 77 7.63 -5.51 -4.33
CA ARG A 77 6.23 -5.20 -4.06
C ARG A 77 5.41 -5.26 -5.35
N LEU A 78 4.35 -6.06 -5.31
CA LEU A 78 3.36 -6.18 -6.37
C LEU A 78 1.98 -6.22 -5.72
N ASP A 79 1.32 -5.08 -5.60
CA ASP A 79 -0.02 -5.03 -5.03
C ASP A 79 -1.03 -5.60 -6.06
N ARG A 80 -1.93 -6.49 -5.62
CA ARG A 80 -3.03 -6.98 -6.44
C ARG A 80 -4.07 -5.86 -6.56
N LYS A 81 -4.30 -5.40 -7.79
CA LYS A 81 -5.13 -4.22 -8.09
C LYS A 81 -6.50 -4.61 -8.64
N PRO A 82 -7.55 -3.82 -8.37
CA PRO A 82 -8.84 -4.00 -9.01
C PRO A 82 -8.76 -3.84 -10.54
N THR A 83 -9.69 -4.47 -11.25
CA THR A 83 -9.93 -4.31 -12.67
C THR A 83 -10.44 -2.89 -12.96
N LYS A 84 -10.37 -2.47 -14.24
CA LYS A 84 -10.88 -1.15 -14.67
C LYS A 84 -12.38 -1.01 -14.40
N GLN A 85 -13.14 -2.10 -14.58
CA GLN A 85 -14.57 -2.16 -14.35
C GLN A 85 -14.89 -2.06 -12.86
N ALA A 86 -14.23 -2.86 -12.02
CA ALA A 86 -14.40 -2.81 -10.58
C ALA A 86 -14.07 -1.43 -10.00
N ARG A 87 -12.96 -0.82 -10.44
CA ARG A 87 -12.58 0.54 -10.05
C ARG A 87 -13.63 1.58 -10.45
N LYS A 88 -14.27 1.43 -11.61
CA LYS A 88 -15.37 2.31 -12.05
C LYS A 88 -16.61 2.12 -11.17
N ARG A 89 -16.94 0.88 -10.81
CA ARG A 89 -18.06 0.54 -9.91
C ARG A 89 -17.84 1.13 -8.52
N PHE A 90 -16.65 0.94 -7.96
CA PHE A 90 -16.26 1.51 -6.67
C PHE A 90 -16.31 3.04 -6.67
N LYS A 91 -15.78 3.70 -7.72
CA LYS A 91 -15.85 5.16 -7.83
C LYS A 91 -17.29 5.68 -7.87
N ARG A 92 -18.20 4.99 -8.58
CA ARG A 92 -19.63 5.34 -8.57
C ARG A 92 -20.23 5.21 -7.17
N HIS A 93 -19.95 4.12 -6.47
CA HIS A 93 -20.40 3.92 -5.10
C HIS A 93 -19.93 5.06 -4.17
N GLN A 94 -18.65 5.42 -4.23
CA GLN A 94 -18.10 6.53 -3.45
C GLN A 94 -18.81 7.86 -3.74
N CYS A 95 -19.14 8.14 -5.00
CA CYS A 95 -19.90 9.34 -5.37
C CYS A 95 -21.33 9.33 -4.80
N SER A 96 -22.01 8.19 -4.79
CA SER A 96 -23.39 8.07 -4.32
C SER A 96 -23.51 8.13 -2.79
N TYR A 97 -22.59 7.49 -2.06
CA TYR A 97 -22.70 7.33 -0.60
C TYR A 97 -21.74 8.24 0.19
N ARG A 98 -20.99 9.12 -0.49
CA ARG A 98 -19.89 9.95 0.07
C ARG A 98 -18.91 9.16 0.96
N SER A 99 -18.86 7.84 0.81
CA SER A 99 -18.01 6.94 1.60
C SER A 99 -17.75 5.64 0.83
N GLY A 100 -16.69 4.94 1.21
CA GLY A 100 -16.40 3.58 0.73
C GLY A 100 -17.10 2.48 1.54
N LYS A 101 -17.76 2.82 2.66
CA LYS A 101 -18.35 1.84 3.58
C LYS A 101 -19.53 1.13 2.90
N GLY A 102 -19.60 -0.19 3.08
CA GLY A 102 -20.67 -1.03 2.52
C GLY A 102 -20.45 -1.49 1.09
N PHE A 103 -19.34 -1.11 0.44
CA PHE A 103 -18.97 -1.69 -0.85
C PHE A 103 -18.42 -3.10 -0.66
N ALA A 104 -19.08 -4.10 -1.22
CA ALA A 104 -18.62 -5.48 -1.23
C ALA A 104 -17.73 -5.73 -2.45
N TRP A 105 -16.46 -6.05 -2.21
CA TRP A 105 -15.52 -6.50 -3.24
C TRP A 105 -15.71 -7.99 -3.49
N ASP A 106 -15.75 -8.37 -4.77
CA ASP A 106 -15.62 -9.76 -5.19
C ASP A 106 -14.16 -10.02 -5.54
N VAL A 107 -13.43 -10.75 -4.69
CA VAL A 107 -11.97 -10.92 -4.84
C VAL A 107 -11.59 -11.63 -6.15
N GLU A 108 -12.44 -12.53 -6.63
CA GLU A 108 -12.16 -13.31 -7.85
C GLU A 108 -12.45 -12.49 -9.11
N GLU A 109 -13.57 -11.77 -9.13
CA GLU A 109 -14.01 -11.02 -10.32
C GLU A 109 -13.46 -9.58 -10.38
N ASP A 110 -13.35 -8.90 -9.24
CA ASP A 110 -12.99 -7.49 -9.20
C ASP A 110 -11.49 -7.24 -9.33
N PHE A 111 -10.63 -8.26 -9.18
CA PHE A 111 -9.19 -8.09 -9.09
C PHE A 111 -8.44 -8.77 -10.23
N LYS A 112 -7.32 -8.15 -10.63
CA LYS A 112 -6.41 -8.77 -11.59
C LYS A 112 -5.83 -10.06 -11.01
N THR A 113 -5.55 -11.02 -11.88
CA THR A 113 -4.79 -12.21 -11.52
C THR A 113 -3.36 -11.82 -11.12
N VAL A 114 -2.79 -12.62 -10.23
CA VAL A 114 -1.40 -12.51 -9.80
C VAL A 114 -0.63 -13.76 -10.21
N PRO A 115 0.70 -13.68 -10.39
CA PRO A 115 1.52 -14.87 -10.62
C PRO A 115 1.43 -15.84 -9.45
N GLU A 116 1.67 -17.13 -9.71
CA GLU A 116 1.70 -18.18 -8.67
C GLU A 116 2.70 -17.89 -7.54
N THR A 117 3.79 -17.20 -7.86
CA THR A 117 4.83 -16.81 -6.89
C THR A 117 4.49 -15.56 -6.09
N TRP A 118 3.28 -15.03 -6.25
CA TRP A 118 2.81 -13.90 -5.47
C TRP A 118 2.39 -14.33 -4.08
N VAL A 119 2.78 -13.54 -3.08
CA VAL A 119 2.36 -13.74 -1.69
C VAL A 119 1.76 -12.45 -1.13
N PRO A 120 0.70 -12.52 -0.31
CA PRO A 120 0.16 -11.36 0.37
C PRO A 120 1.17 -10.80 1.38
N ALA A 121 1.15 -9.49 1.61
CA ALA A 121 1.95 -8.91 2.69
C ALA A 121 1.46 -9.43 4.06
N LEU A 122 2.35 -9.46 5.06
CA LEU A 122 2.12 -10.18 6.33
C LEU A 122 0.86 -9.73 7.09
N ARG A 123 0.46 -8.47 6.94
CA ARG A 123 -0.67 -7.86 7.66
C ARG A 123 -1.96 -7.78 6.84
N VAL A 124 -1.98 -8.37 5.64
CA VAL A 124 -3.21 -8.44 4.86
C VAL A 124 -4.19 -9.37 5.56
N GLU A 125 -5.43 -8.91 5.73
CA GLU A 125 -6.50 -9.72 6.30
C GLU A 125 -6.85 -10.90 5.39
N HIS A 126 -7.26 -12.01 6.00
CA HIS A 126 -7.66 -13.20 5.26
C HIS A 126 -9.07 -13.62 5.67
N GLN A 127 -9.89 -14.01 4.68
CA GLN A 127 -11.19 -14.65 4.88
C GLN A 127 -11.18 -15.97 4.13
N ASN A 128 -11.55 -17.07 4.79
CA ASN A 128 -11.50 -18.43 4.23
C ASN A 128 -10.13 -18.79 3.61
N GLY A 129 -9.04 -18.28 4.21
CA GLY A 129 -7.67 -18.50 3.72
C GLY A 129 -7.25 -17.66 2.51
N GLN A 130 -8.13 -16.80 1.98
CA GLN A 130 -7.82 -15.90 0.87
C GLN A 130 -7.58 -14.47 1.36
N PRO A 131 -6.60 -13.73 0.78
CA PRO A 131 -6.35 -12.35 1.13
C PRO A 131 -7.48 -11.44 0.66
N VAL A 132 -7.98 -10.58 1.55
CA VAL A 132 -9.07 -9.64 1.24
C VAL A 132 -8.55 -8.20 1.09
N PRO A 133 -9.19 -7.38 0.25
CA PRO A 133 -8.81 -5.99 0.08
C PRO A 133 -9.16 -5.12 1.29
N ASP A 134 -8.38 -4.05 1.46
CA ASP A 134 -8.76 -2.95 2.35
C ASP A 134 -10.03 -2.21 1.85
N GLU A 135 -10.50 -1.25 2.65
CA GLU A 135 -11.66 -0.40 2.32
C GLU A 135 -11.54 0.39 1.00
N HIS A 136 -10.34 0.46 0.43
CA HIS A 136 -10.04 1.15 -0.82
C HIS A 136 -9.79 0.20 -2.00
N GLY A 137 -9.90 -1.11 -1.79
CA GLY A 137 -9.65 -2.10 -2.82
C GLY A 137 -8.17 -2.38 -3.04
N HIS A 138 -7.30 -2.23 -2.04
CA HIS A 138 -5.89 -2.62 -2.15
C HIS A 138 -5.61 -3.93 -1.43
N ILE A 139 -4.87 -4.81 -2.12
CA ILE A 139 -4.31 -6.02 -1.54
C ILE A 139 -2.79 -5.96 -1.72
N PRO A 140 -2.04 -5.46 -0.72
CA PRO A 140 -0.58 -5.42 -0.76
C PRO A 140 0.03 -6.82 -0.89
N GLY A 141 1.11 -6.93 -1.65
CA GLY A 141 1.81 -8.21 -1.78
C GLY A 141 3.16 -8.10 -2.43
N PHE A 142 3.79 -9.25 -2.63
CA PHE A 142 5.14 -9.36 -3.15
C PHE A 142 5.23 -10.46 -4.20
N LYS A 143 6.08 -10.25 -5.20
CA LYS A 143 6.44 -11.25 -6.20
C LYS A 143 7.92 -11.53 -6.13
N VAL A 144 8.28 -12.81 -6.26
CA VAL A 144 9.68 -13.24 -6.34
C VAL A 144 10.29 -12.93 -7.72
N TYR A 145 11.55 -12.49 -7.72
CA TYR A 145 12.40 -12.32 -8.90
C TYR A 145 13.64 -13.22 -8.74
N LEU A 146 13.95 -14.00 -9.78
CA LEU A 146 15.13 -14.87 -9.82
C LEU A 146 16.41 -14.05 -9.66
N SER A 147 17.31 -14.48 -8.78
CA SER A 147 18.64 -13.88 -8.62
C SER A 147 19.66 -14.36 -9.67
N ASN A 148 19.33 -15.38 -10.48
CA ASN A 148 20.32 -16.12 -11.29
C ASN A 148 19.99 -16.19 -12.80
N ALA A 149 19.41 -15.14 -13.39
CA ALA A 149 19.35 -15.04 -14.85
C ALA A 149 20.50 -14.14 -15.32
N PRO A 150 21.52 -14.66 -16.05
CA PRO A 150 22.69 -13.89 -16.47
C PRO A 150 22.37 -12.67 -17.37
N ASN A 151 21.11 -12.53 -17.83
CA ASN A 151 20.67 -11.46 -18.73
C ASN A 151 19.44 -10.67 -18.24
N ASN A 152 19.04 -10.79 -16.96
CA ASN A 152 17.94 -9.97 -16.45
C ASN A 152 18.51 -8.90 -15.53
N PRO A 153 18.52 -7.60 -15.93
CA PRO A 153 18.97 -6.55 -15.04
C PRO A 153 18.01 -6.54 -13.84
N ALA A 154 18.49 -7.06 -12.71
CA ALA A 154 17.77 -6.96 -11.46
C ALA A 154 17.48 -5.46 -11.24
N PRO A 155 16.23 -5.06 -11.03
CA PRO A 155 15.92 -3.66 -10.78
C PRO A 155 16.74 -3.22 -9.55
N SER A 156 17.43 -2.07 -9.66
CA SER A 156 18.20 -1.50 -8.56
C SER A 156 17.25 -1.33 -7.38
N CYS A 157 17.39 -2.19 -6.36
CA CYS A 157 16.40 -2.33 -5.32
C CYS A 157 16.99 -1.90 -3.99
N THR A 158 16.57 -0.73 -3.51
CA THR A 158 16.94 -0.21 -2.20
C THR A 158 16.00 -0.81 -1.15
N THR A 159 16.57 -1.67 -0.31
CA THR A 159 15.89 -2.22 0.87
C THR A 159 15.51 -1.07 1.81
N LYS A 160 14.21 -0.88 2.05
CA LYS A 160 13.71 0.12 3.00
C LYS A 160 13.62 -0.48 4.40
N PHE A 161 14.34 0.12 5.34
CA PHE A 161 13.96 0.12 6.75
C PHE A 161 13.28 1.46 7.04
N LEU A 162 12.13 1.43 7.71
CA LEU A 162 11.58 2.64 8.33
C LEU A 162 12.51 3.10 9.44
#